data_AF-A0A9W6MIJ9-F1
#
_entry.id   AF-A0A9W6MIJ9-F1
#
_cell.length_a   1.000
_cell.length_b   1.000
_cell.length_c   1.000
_cell.angle_alpha   90.00
_cell.angle_beta   90.00
_cell.angle_gamma   90.00
#
_symmetry.space_group_name_H-M   'P 1'
#
loop_
_entity.id
_entity.type
_entity.pdbx_description
1 polymer ?
#
loop_
_entity_poly.entity_id
_entity_poly.type
_entity_poly.pdbx_seq_one_letter_code
_entity_poly.pdbx_strand_id
1 'polypeptide(L)' 'MEYAKEYPEYGETLPANMKDPRWPAEDGWVKMSLTVHGVEVHYVRNKKTGETANFKFKDRTDP' A
#
# COMPACT_ATOMS: atom_id res chain seq x y z
N MET A 1 -8.75 -2.58 -9.82
CA MET A 1 -7.30 -2.30 -9.73
C MET A 1 -6.98 -0.81 -9.85
N GLU A 2 -7.63 -0.05 -10.75
CA GLU A 2 -7.48 1.41 -10.80
C GLU A 2 -7.93 2.11 -9.51
N TYR A 3 -8.97 1.60 -8.85
CA TYR A 3 -9.46 2.13 -7.57
C TYR A 3 -8.36 2.28 -6.50
N ALA A 4 -7.40 1.36 -6.42
CA ALA A 4 -6.32 1.46 -5.42
C ALA A 4 -5.27 2.53 -5.75
N LYS A 5 -5.15 2.90 -7.03
CA LYS A 5 -4.28 3.99 -7.48
C LYS A 5 -4.98 5.34 -7.38
N GLU A 6 -6.30 5.36 -7.61
CA GLU A 6 -7.12 6.56 -7.57
C GLU A 6 -7.48 6.97 -6.13
N TYR A 7 -7.66 5.98 -5.24
CA TYR A 7 -8.09 6.16 -3.85
C TYR A 7 -7.13 5.47 -2.85
N PRO A 8 -5.82 5.74 -2.89
CA PRO A 8 -4.82 5.07 -2.05
C PRO A 8 -4.92 5.42 -0.56
N GLU A 9 -5.71 6.41 -0.17
CA GLU A 9 -5.99 6.77 1.22
C GLU A 9 -7.01 5.85 1.89
N TYR A 10 -7.81 5.11 1.13
CA TYR A 10 -8.83 4.19 1.68
C TYR A 10 -8.26 2.84 2.09
N GLY A 11 -6.99 2.56 1.80
CA GLY A 11 -6.32 1.38 2.31
C GLY A 11 -6.01 1.47 3.79
N GLU A 12 -5.81 0.31 4.41
CA GLU A 12 -5.43 0.18 5.81
C GLU A 12 -3.91 0.20 5.94
N THR A 13 -3.39 0.92 6.95
CA THR A 13 -1.96 0.87 7.28
C THR A 13 -1.64 -0.47 7.92
N LEU A 14 -0.68 -1.19 7.35
CA LEU A 14 -0.16 -2.41 7.95
C LEU A 14 0.94 -2.07 8.96
N PRO A 15 0.98 -2.74 10.14
CA PRO A 15 2.05 -2.58 11.12
C PRO A 15 3.32 -3.30 10.64
N ALA A 16 3.94 -2.75 9.59
CA ALA A 16 5.16 -3.27 9.01
C ALA A 16 6.31 -2.29 9.24
N ASN A 17 7.42 -2.80 9.77
CA ASN A 17 8.66 -2.02 9.82
C ASN A 17 9.17 -1.83 8.38
N MET A 18 9.22 -0.57 7.93
CA MET A 18 9.83 -0.22 6.65
C MET A 18 11.34 -0.42 6.73
N LYS A 19 11.81 -1.52 6.14
CA LYS A 19 13.24 -1.86 6.04
C LYS A 19 13.85 -1.49 4.69
N ASP A 20 13.02 -1.07 3.73
CA ASP A 20 13.50 -0.69 2.41
C ASP A 20 14.05 0.74 2.46
N PRO A 21 15.34 0.97 2.14
CA PRO A 21 15.95 2.30 2.21
C PRO A 21 15.36 3.29 1.20
N ARG A 22 14.60 2.83 0.19
CA ARG A 22 13.92 3.72 -0.77
C ARG A 22 12.67 4.38 -0.18
N TRP A 23 12.10 3.80 0.87
CA TRP A 23 10.85 4.24 1.49
C TRP A 23 10.98 4.20 3.03
N PRO A 24 11.82 5.05 3.62
CA PRO A 24 12.07 5.00 5.06
C PRO A 24 10.85 5.49 5.87
N ALA A 25 10.56 4.81 6.98
CA ALA A 25 9.47 5.19 7.88
C ALA A 25 9.65 6.60 8.47
N GLU A 26 10.89 7.02 8.67
CA GLU A 26 11.25 8.36 9.17
C GLU A 26 10.77 9.48 8.22
N ASP A 27 10.78 9.22 6.92
CA ASP A 27 10.24 10.13 5.91
C ASP A 27 8.72 10.04 5.76
N GLY A 28 8.06 9.20 6.55
CA GLY A 28 6.60 9.06 6.61
C GLY A 28 6.03 7.98 5.69
N TRP A 29 6.87 7.12 5.12
CA TRP A 29 6.44 5.98 4.33
C TRP A 29 5.86 4.88 5.21
N VAL A 30 4.69 4.37 4.82
CA VAL A 30 4.05 3.23 5.45
C VAL A 30 3.65 2.19 4.41
N LYS A 31 3.51 0.94 4.83
CA LYS A 31 2.90 -0.10 4.02
C LYS A 31 1.39 -0.06 4.17
N MET A 32 0.68 -0.13 3.05
CA MET A 32 -0.77 -0.10 2.98
C MET A 32 -1.29 -1.41 2.37
N SER A 33 -2.50 -1.80 2.73
CA SER A 33 -3.27 -2.85 2.06
C SER A 33 -4.66 -2.33 1.71
N LEU A 34 -5.15 -2.64 0.52
CA LEU A 34 -6.52 -2.34 0.11
C LEU A 34 -7.10 -3.53 -0.64
N THR A 35 -8.22 -4.06 -0.16
CA THR A 35 -8.92 -5.16 -0.82
C THR A 35 -10.04 -4.62 -1.69
N VAL A 36 -9.99 -4.93 -2.99
CA VAL A 36 -10.99 -4.51 -3.99
C VAL A 36 -11.53 -5.74 -4.69
N HIS A 37 -12.82 -6.05 -4.49
CA HIS A 37 -13.51 -7.19 -5.12
C HIS A 37 -12.76 -8.54 -5.00
N GLY A 38 -12.17 -8.83 -3.84
CA GLY A 38 -11.44 -10.08 -3.61
C GLY A 38 -9.96 -10.07 -4.02
N VAL A 39 -9.47 -8.96 -4.61
CA VAL A 39 -8.04 -8.75 -4.88
C VAL A 39 -7.45 -7.87 -3.80
N GLU A 40 -6.46 -8.38 -3.07
CA GLU A 40 -5.72 -7.60 -2.08
C GLU A 40 -4.57 -6.86 -2.76
N VAL A 41 -4.50 -5.56 -2.58
CA VAL A 41 -3.48 -4.69 -3.17
C VAL A 41 -2.60 -4.15 -2.06
N HIS A 42 -1.32 -4.52 -2.06
CA HIS A 42 -0.32 -3.91 -1.18
C HIS A 42 0.41 -2.80 -1.92
N TYR A 43 0.70 -1.70 -1.24
CA TYR A 43 1.49 -0.60 -1.77
C TYR A 43 2.19 0.13 -0.62
N VAL A 44 3.11 1.04 -0.94
CA VAL A 44 3.66 1.98 0.05
C VAL A 44 3.07 3.36 -0.20
N ARG A 45 2.77 4.09 0.88
CA ARG A 45 2.27 5.46 0.82
C ARG A 45 3.05 6.33 1.78
N ASN A 46 3.52 7.50 1.32
CA ASN A 46 4.06 8.53 2.18
C ASN A 46 2.90 9.35 2.74
N LYS A 47 2.68 9.33 4.06
CA LYS A 47 1.59 10.10 4.69
C LYS A 47 1.85 11.61 4.73
N LYS A 48 3.10 12.05 4.56
CA LYS A 48 3.47 13.47 4.54
C LYS A 48 3.23 14.08 3.15
N THR A 49 3.69 13.42 2.09
CA THR A 49 3.59 13.94 0.71
C THR A 49 2.36 13.44 -0.04
N GLY A 50 1.72 12.37 0.42
CA GLY A 50 0.61 11.70 -0.27
C GLY A 50 1.07 10.75 -1.39
N GLU A 51 2.38 10.67 -1.67
CA GLU A 51 2.93 9.84 -2.74
C GLU A 51 2.72 8.35 -2.47
N THR A 52 2.59 7.59 -3.55
CA THR A 52 2.42 6.14 -3.50
C THR A 52 3.37 5.43 -4.45
N ALA A 53 3.85 4.25 -4.06
CA ALA A 53 4.72 3.42 -4.89
C ALA A 53 4.53 1.92 -4.62
N ASN A 54 5.19 1.09 -5.45
CA ASN A 54 5.35 -0.35 -5.24
C ASN A 54 4.02 -1.12 -5.05
N PHE A 55 3.09 -0.94 -5.98
CA PHE A 55 1.83 -1.69 -5.98
C PHE A 55 2.07 -3.16 -6.32
N LYS A 56 1.60 -4.05 -5.45
CA LYS A 56 1.60 -5.50 -5.61
C LYS A 56 0.19 -6.02 -5.45
N PHE A 57 -0.29 -6.70 -6.48
CA PHE A 57 -1.63 -7.27 -6.52
C PHE A 57 -1.52 -8.74 -6.13
N LYS A 58 -2.23 -9.13 -5.08
CA LYS A 58 -2.40 -10.52 -4.65
C LYS A 58 -3.83 -10.92 -4.90
N ASP A 59 -3.99 -11.87 -5.79
CA ASP A 59 -5.28 -12.54 -5.97
C ASP A 59 -5.55 -13.42 -4.75
N ARG A 60 -6.65 -13.19 -4.04
CA ARG A 60 -7.05 -14.02 -2.88
C ARG A 60 -8.01 -15.14 -3.31
N THR A 61 -8.18 -15.36 -4.61
CA THR A 61 -9.10 -16.36 -5.16
C THR A 61 -8.47 -17.76 -5.28
N ASP A 62 -7.22 -17.94 -4.85
CA ASP A 62 -6.55 -19.25 -4.77
C ASP A 62 -6.44 -19.69 -3.28
N PRO A 63 -7.16 -20.74 -2.85
CA PRO A 63 -7.21 -21.23 -1.47
C PRO A 63 -5.94 -21.95 -0.99
#